data_AF-A0A2G6ZLL2-F1
#
_entry.id   AF-A0A2G6ZLL2-F1
#
_cell.length_a   1.000
_cell.length_b   1.000
_cell.length_c   1.000
_cell.angle_alpha   90.00
_cell.angle_beta   90.00
_cell.angle_gamma   90.00
#
_symmetry.space_group_name_H-M   'P 1'
#
loop_
_entity.id
_entity.type
_entity.pdbx_description
1 polymer ?
#
loop_
_entity_poly.entity_id
_entity_poly.type
_entity_poly.pdbx_seq_one_letter_code
_entity_poly.pdbx_strand_id
1 'polypeptide(L)'
;MTSTPQFPTFGLSRRHLLGGALAAGMAQLIPGSWAADAPATGADSFMALSRYLTERSDLPQAQGARLLAAQNELDGKFNGKLDTLWKWIGSSQVALANLNERLKAEQPDLADVPMNVMQLWYQGIAGSGTATRVVAYEHALNAAVVADRLRPPSYVYGAYGSWSSNPTTFKLQLITVQPKA
;
A
#
# COMPACT_ATOMS: atom_id res chain seq x y z
N MET A 1 15.47 75.82 1.78
CA MET A 1 14.20 75.06 1.72
C MET A 1 14.56 73.64 1.28
N THR A 2 14.59 72.69 2.21
CA THR A 2 14.86 71.27 1.92
C THR A 2 13.77 70.46 2.62
N SER A 3 12.82 69.93 1.85
CA SER A 3 11.77 69.05 2.37
C SER A 3 12.24 67.60 2.28
N THR A 4 12.25 66.91 3.42
CA THR A 4 12.47 65.47 3.51
C THR A 4 11.13 64.75 3.34
N PRO A 5 11.01 63.72 2.48
CA PRO A 5 9.80 62.92 2.41
C PRO A 5 9.73 61.94 3.58
N GLN A 6 8.55 61.82 4.17
CA GLN A 6 8.25 60.86 5.22
C GLN A 6 7.43 59.70 4.64
N PHE A 7 7.89 58.47 4.82
CA PHE A 7 7.15 57.27 4.45
C PHE A 7 6.46 56.66 5.67
N PRO A 8 5.24 56.12 5.53
CA PRO A 8 4.55 55.46 6.63
C PRO A 8 5.21 54.13 6.99
N THR A 9 5.50 53.93 8.27
CA THR A 9 6.02 52.66 8.81
C THR A 9 4.85 51.75 9.14
N PHE A 10 4.69 50.64 8.41
CA PHE A 10 3.70 49.62 8.74
C PHE A 10 4.21 48.77 9.91
N GLY A 11 3.52 48.86 11.05
CA GLY A 11 3.85 48.17 12.31
C GLY A 11 3.50 46.68 12.33
N LEU A 12 4.00 45.90 11.37
CA LEU A 12 3.87 44.45 11.38
C LEU A 12 5.07 43.82 12.10
N SER A 13 4.85 43.39 13.34
CA SER A 13 5.89 42.75 14.17
C SER A 13 6.33 41.42 13.54
N ARG A 14 7.63 41.30 13.25
CA ARG A 14 8.32 40.14 12.66
C ARG A 14 7.97 38.81 13.36
N ARG A 15 7.60 38.87 14.64
CA ARG A 15 7.22 37.72 15.48
C ARG A 15 5.87 37.12 15.09
N HIS A 16 4.94 37.89 14.54
CA HIS A 16 3.66 37.37 14.08
C HIS A 16 3.77 36.66 12.72
N LEU A 17 4.69 37.10 11.85
CA LEU A 17 4.99 36.40 10.60
C LEU A 17 5.67 35.05 10.84
N LEU A 18 6.61 34.99 11.78
CA LEU A 18 7.27 33.74 12.17
C LEU A 18 6.33 32.80 12.93
N GLY A 19 5.43 33.33 13.77
CA GLY A 19 4.41 32.52 14.46
C GLY A 19 3.38 31.90 13.49
N GLY A 20 2.94 32.65 12.47
CA GLY A 20 2.04 32.13 11.45
C GLY A 20 2.68 31.05 10.56
N ALA A 21 3.96 31.21 10.22
CA ALA A 21 4.70 30.21 9.44
C ALA A 21 4.86 28.86 10.16
N LEU A 22 4.95 28.87 11.50
CA LEU A 22 5.09 27.64 12.29
C LEU A 22 3.77 26.88 12.44
N ALA A 23 2.64 27.58 12.54
CA ALA A 23 1.31 26.97 12.57
C ALA A 23 0.95 26.30 11.23
N ALA A 24 1.38 26.88 10.10
CA ALA A 24 1.22 26.27 8.77
C ALA A 24 2.08 25.01 8.56
N GLY A 25 3.19 24.85 9.29
CA GLY A 25 4.06 23.67 9.19
C GLY A 25 3.58 22.45 9.97
N MET A 26 2.86 22.64 11.08
CA MET A 26 2.39 21.53 11.93
C MET A 26 1.27 20.71 11.27
N ALA A 27 0.51 21.28 10.33
CA ALA A 27 -0.48 20.53 9.55
C ALA A 27 0.15 19.48 8.61
N GLN A 28 1.46 19.60 8.31
CA GLN A 28 2.19 18.64 7.47
C GLN A 28 2.78 17.46 8.25
N LEU A 29 2.67 17.47 9.60
CA LEU A 29 3.21 16.42 10.47
C LEU A 29 2.14 15.48 11.03
N ILE A 30 0.87 15.65 10.62
CA ILE A 30 -0.11 14.58 10.77
C ILE A 30 0.32 13.51 9.76
N PRO A 31 0.71 12.29 10.19
CA PRO A 31 0.89 11.19 9.26
C PRO A 31 -0.41 11.10 8.48
N GLY A 32 -0.34 11.37 7.17
CA GLY A 32 -1.52 11.46 6.34
C GLY A 32 -2.38 10.23 6.61
N SER A 33 -3.57 10.45 7.18
CA SER A 33 -4.67 9.52 7.03
C SER A 33 -4.68 9.16 5.55
N TRP A 34 -4.66 7.88 5.20
CA TRP A 34 -4.87 7.42 3.83
C TRP A 34 -6.29 7.80 3.40
N ALA A 35 -6.54 9.09 3.21
CA ALA A 35 -7.61 9.61 2.39
C ALA A 35 -7.19 9.28 0.98
N ALA A 36 -7.46 8.05 0.58
CA ALA A 36 -7.29 7.63 -0.78
C ALA A 36 -8.19 8.50 -1.63
N ASP A 37 -7.59 9.25 -2.55
CA ASP A 37 -8.32 9.84 -3.65
C ASP A 37 -9.22 8.76 -4.27
N ALA A 38 -10.49 9.12 -4.49
CA ALA A 38 -11.45 8.18 -5.04
C ALA A 38 -10.89 7.65 -6.38
N PRO A 39 -10.64 6.33 -6.49
CA PRO A 39 -10.07 5.75 -7.70
C PRO A 39 -11.00 6.02 -8.89
N ALA A 40 -10.44 6.60 -9.96
CA ALA A 40 -11.19 6.94 -11.16
C ALA A 40 -11.38 5.71 -12.08
N THR A 41 -10.73 4.59 -11.78
CA THR A 41 -10.82 3.33 -12.53
C THR A 41 -10.69 2.11 -11.60
N GLY A 42 -11.23 0.95 -12.01
CA GLY A 42 -11.10 -0.31 -11.25
C GLY A 42 -9.65 -0.74 -10.97
N ALA A 43 -8.69 -0.27 -11.79
CA ALA A 43 -7.26 -0.49 -11.57
C ALA A 43 -6.71 0.27 -10.36
N ASP A 44 -7.19 1.50 -10.15
CA ASP A 44 -6.78 2.31 -9.00
C ASP A 44 -7.38 1.73 -7.70
N SER A 45 -8.65 1.32 -7.73
CA SER A 45 -9.31 0.62 -6.60
C SER A 45 -8.59 -0.67 -6.25
N PHE A 46 -8.21 -1.44 -7.27
CA PHE A 46 -7.45 -2.67 -7.07
C PHE A 46 -6.12 -2.41 -6.37
N MET A 47 -5.33 -1.44 -6.86
CA MET A 47 -4.03 -1.14 -6.24
C MET A 47 -4.18 -0.57 -4.84
N ALA A 48 -5.16 0.30 -4.60
CA ALA A 48 -5.40 0.88 -3.28
C ALA A 48 -5.83 -0.20 -2.26
N LEU A 49 -6.77 -1.06 -2.65
CA LEU A 49 -7.20 -2.19 -1.83
C LEU A 49 -6.05 -3.18 -1.59
N SER A 50 -5.23 -3.44 -2.61
CA SER A 50 -4.08 -4.35 -2.49
C SER A 50 -3.07 -3.86 -1.46
N ARG A 51 -2.73 -2.56 -1.48
CA ARG A 51 -1.83 -1.96 -0.49
C ARG A 51 -2.43 -1.99 0.91
N TYR A 52 -3.72 -1.71 1.02
CA TYR A 52 -4.45 -1.77 2.29
C TYR A 52 -4.46 -3.18 2.90
N LEU A 53 -4.80 -4.20 2.10
CA LEU A 53 -4.89 -5.58 2.57
C LEU A 53 -3.52 -6.18 2.91
N THR A 54 -2.50 -5.88 2.12
CA THR A 54 -1.16 -6.44 2.31
C THR A 54 -0.31 -5.62 3.30
N GLU A 55 -0.77 -4.44 3.70
CA GLU A 55 -0.01 -3.43 4.45
C GLU A 55 1.34 -3.07 3.79
N ARG A 56 1.41 -3.17 2.46
CA ARG A 56 2.62 -2.90 1.67
C ARG A 56 2.44 -1.68 0.76
N SER A 57 3.40 -0.76 0.78
CA SER A 57 3.44 0.39 -0.12
C SER A 57 4.21 0.12 -1.42
N ASP A 58 5.04 -0.92 -1.44
CA ASP A 58 6.01 -1.25 -2.49
C ASP A 58 5.46 -2.17 -3.60
N LEU A 59 4.13 -2.28 -3.73
CA LEU A 59 3.51 -3.17 -4.73
C LEU A 59 3.75 -2.70 -6.17
N PRO A 60 4.31 -3.55 -7.08
CA PRO A 60 4.58 -3.17 -8.45
C PRO A 60 3.29 -2.96 -9.28
N GLN A 61 3.11 -1.75 -9.82
CA GLN A 61 1.92 -1.39 -10.59
C GLN A 61 1.72 -2.27 -11.84
N ALA A 62 2.80 -2.60 -12.56
CA ALA A 62 2.72 -3.43 -13.76
C ALA A 62 2.25 -4.86 -13.46
N GLN A 63 2.66 -5.43 -12.31
CA GLN A 63 2.19 -6.74 -11.88
C GLN A 63 0.72 -6.68 -11.45
N GLY A 64 0.33 -5.63 -10.72
CA GLY A 64 -1.06 -5.42 -10.35
C GLY A 64 -2.00 -5.33 -11.55
N ALA A 65 -1.59 -4.64 -12.62
CA ALA A 65 -2.36 -4.57 -13.86
C ALA A 65 -2.59 -5.94 -14.51
N ARG A 66 -1.57 -6.82 -14.52
CA ARG A 66 -1.68 -8.17 -15.07
C ARG A 66 -2.57 -9.07 -14.22
N LEU A 67 -2.45 -8.98 -12.90
CA LEU A 67 -3.29 -9.72 -11.96
C LEU A 67 -4.76 -9.35 -12.13
N LEU A 68 -5.04 -8.05 -12.21
CA LEU A 68 -6.39 -7.55 -12.42
C LEU A 68 -6.96 -7.98 -13.78
N ALA A 69 -6.16 -7.92 -14.85
CA ALA A 69 -6.57 -8.39 -16.17
C ALA A 69 -6.95 -9.87 -16.15
N ALA A 70 -6.10 -10.73 -15.57
CA ALA A 70 -6.36 -12.16 -15.47
C ALA A 70 -7.61 -12.47 -14.64
N GLN A 71 -7.87 -11.71 -13.58
CA GLN A 71 -9.09 -11.87 -12.78
C GLN A 71 -10.35 -11.41 -13.52
N ASN A 72 -10.26 -10.33 -14.32
CA ASN A 72 -11.38 -9.83 -15.11
C ASN A 72 -11.75 -10.75 -16.28
N GLU A 73 -10.80 -11.51 -16.82
CA GLU A 73 -11.10 -12.57 -17.80
C GLU A 73 -12.00 -13.68 -17.22
N LEU A 74 -11.92 -13.91 -15.90
CA LEU A 74 -12.70 -14.92 -15.19
C LEU A 74 -14.01 -14.36 -14.61
N ASP A 75 -13.98 -13.13 -14.10
CA ASP A 75 -15.15 -12.43 -13.56
C ASP A 75 -15.18 -10.99 -14.07
N GLY A 76 -15.94 -10.74 -15.13
CA GLY A 76 -16.11 -9.39 -15.71
C GLY A 76 -16.80 -8.39 -14.77
N LYS A 77 -17.38 -8.83 -13.64
CA LYS A 77 -17.97 -7.95 -12.62
C LYS A 77 -16.98 -7.57 -11.52
N PHE A 78 -15.76 -8.12 -11.54
CA PHE A 78 -14.79 -7.97 -10.46
C PHE A 78 -14.40 -6.50 -10.21
N ASN A 79 -14.15 -5.72 -11.26
CA ASN A 79 -13.89 -4.27 -11.13
C ASN A 79 -15.01 -3.54 -10.39
N GLY A 80 -16.28 -3.85 -10.68
CA GLY A 80 -17.42 -3.23 -10.00
C GLY A 80 -17.49 -3.59 -8.51
N LYS A 81 -17.18 -4.86 -8.16
CA LYS A 81 -17.07 -5.30 -6.76
C LYS A 81 -15.92 -4.60 -6.04
N LEU A 82 -14.77 -4.42 -6.69
CA LEU A 82 -13.61 -3.71 -6.15
C LEU A 82 -13.94 -2.24 -5.83
N ASP A 83 -14.54 -1.53 -6.78
CA ASP A 83 -14.91 -0.12 -6.60
C ASP A 83 -15.92 0.05 -5.46
N THR A 84 -16.89 -0.87 -5.37
CA THR A 84 -17.90 -0.86 -4.31
C THR A 84 -17.27 -1.13 -2.95
N LEU A 85 -16.40 -2.14 -2.86
CA LEU A 85 -15.67 -2.48 -1.64
C LEU A 85 -14.78 -1.32 -1.18
N TRP A 86 -14.02 -0.71 -2.10
CA TRP A 86 -13.13 0.37 -1.75
C TRP A 86 -13.87 1.60 -1.22
N LYS A 87 -14.99 1.96 -1.86
CA LYS A 87 -15.87 3.03 -1.36
C LYS A 87 -16.44 2.71 0.01
N TRP A 88 -16.89 1.47 0.25
CA TRP A 88 -17.39 1.06 1.56
C TRP A 88 -16.30 1.11 2.63
N ILE A 89 -15.07 0.64 2.36
CA ILE A 89 -13.95 0.76 3.31
C ILE A 89 -13.68 2.22 3.67
N GLY A 90 -13.68 3.12 2.68
CA GLY A 90 -13.48 4.55 2.89
C GLY A 90 -14.57 5.20 3.77
N SER A 91 -15.84 4.82 3.58
CA SER A 91 -16.96 5.39 4.34
C SER A 91 -17.13 4.80 5.74
N SER A 92 -16.80 3.52 5.91
CA SER A 92 -17.04 2.76 7.14
C SER A 92 -15.92 2.86 8.17
N GLN A 93 -14.75 3.40 7.78
CA GLN A 93 -13.55 3.57 8.62
C GLN A 93 -13.20 2.28 9.39
N VAL A 94 -13.34 1.13 8.72
CA VAL A 94 -13.13 -0.19 9.33
C VAL A 94 -11.63 -0.40 9.56
N ALA A 95 -11.24 -0.74 10.80
CA ALA A 95 -9.90 -1.26 11.06
C ALA A 95 -9.69 -2.60 10.36
N LEU A 96 -8.51 -2.81 9.75
CA LEU A 96 -8.21 -4.03 8.97
C LEU A 96 -8.48 -5.33 9.75
N ALA A 97 -8.18 -5.35 11.06
CA ALA A 97 -8.43 -6.48 11.95
C ALA A 97 -9.91 -6.93 11.99
N ASN A 98 -10.84 -5.98 11.81
CA ASN A 98 -12.28 -6.23 11.88
C ASN A 98 -12.93 -6.29 10.48
N LEU A 99 -12.14 -6.16 9.41
CA LEU A 99 -12.64 -6.05 8.04
C LEU A 99 -13.49 -7.25 7.66
N ASN A 100 -12.99 -8.46 7.86
CA ASN A 100 -13.65 -9.68 7.42
C ASN A 100 -15.00 -9.90 8.13
N GLU A 101 -15.05 -9.69 9.44
CA GLU A 101 -16.28 -9.84 10.23
C GLU A 101 -17.35 -8.82 9.80
N ARG A 102 -16.97 -7.54 9.69
CA ARG A 102 -17.88 -6.49 9.26
C ARG A 102 -18.35 -6.68 7.82
N LEU A 103 -17.44 -7.08 6.93
CA LEU A 103 -17.76 -7.29 5.53
C LEU A 103 -18.80 -8.41 5.36
N LYS A 104 -18.65 -9.52 6.09
CA LYS A 104 -19.64 -10.60 6.09
C LYS A 104 -21.01 -10.19 6.62
N ALA A 105 -21.03 -9.30 7.62
CA ALA A 105 -22.28 -8.83 8.23
C ALA A 105 -23.01 -7.77 7.38
N GLU A 106 -22.27 -6.82 6.81
CA GLU A 106 -22.83 -5.63 6.14
C GLU A 106 -22.88 -5.77 4.61
N GLN A 107 -21.96 -6.52 4.01
CA GLN A 107 -21.76 -6.61 2.55
C GLN A 107 -21.39 -8.06 2.12
N PRO A 108 -22.26 -9.06 2.36
CA PRO A 108 -21.94 -10.47 2.13
C PRO A 108 -21.55 -10.77 0.67
N ASP A 109 -22.10 -10.05 -0.31
CA ASP A 109 -21.78 -10.21 -1.73
C ASP A 109 -20.33 -9.82 -2.09
N LEU A 110 -19.65 -9.07 -1.22
CA LEU A 110 -18.27 -8.62 -1.38
C LEU A 110 -17.28 -9.43 -0.52
N ALA A 111 -17.76 -10.36 0.30
CA ALA A 111 -16.95 -11.06 1.31
C ALA A 111 -15.76 -11.83 0.73
N ASP A 112 -15.88 -12.31 -0.52
CA ASP A 112 -14.82 -13.08 -1.19
C ASP A 112 -13.73 -12.18 -1.82
N VAL A 113 -14.02 -10.90 -2.02
CA VAL A 113 -13.12 -9.98 -2.76
C VAL A 113 -11.76 -9.84 -2.07
N PRO A 114 -11.66 -9.62 -0.74
CA PRO A 114 -10.37 -9.54 -0.07
C PRO A 114 -9.53 -10.81 -0.23
N MET A 115 -10.16 -11.98 -0.12
CA MET A 115 -9.45 -13.26 -0.28
C MET A 115 -8.94 -13.43 -1.71
N ASN A 116 -9.74 -13.07 -2.71
CA ASN A 116 -9.33 -13.13 -4.11
C ASN A 116 -8.15 -12.17 -4.40
N VAL A 117 -8.19 -10.95 -3.86
CA VAL A 117 -7.07 -10.01 -3.98
C VAL A 117 -5.80 -10.55 -3.32
N MET A 118 -5.93 -11.13 -2.11
CA MET A 118 -4.81 -11.76 -1.42
C MET A 118 -4.27 -12.96 -2.20
N GLN A 119 -5.13 -13.80 -2.78
CA GLN A 119 -4.72 -14.92 -3.62
C GLN A 119 -3.92 -14.45 -4.85
N LEU A 120 -4.41 -13.41 -5.54
CA LEU A 120 -3.72 -12.82 -6.69
C LEU A 120 -2.29 -12.40 -6.33
N TRP A 121 -2.11 -11.71 -5.21
CA TRP A 121 -0.79 -11.23 -4.81
C TRP A 121 0.11 -12.31 -4.20
N TYR A 122 -0.40 -13.08 -3.25
CA TYR A 122 0.40 -14.07 -2.53
C TYR A 122 0.69 -15.30 -3.34
N GLN A 123 -0.26 -15.79 -4.14
CA GLN A 123 -0.04 -16.98 -4.95
C GLN A 123 0.34 -16.65 -6.39
N GLY A 124 0.09 -15.42 -6.85
CA GLY A 124 0.36 -15.05 -8.24
C GLY A 124 -0.59 -15.71 -9.23
N ILE A 125 -1.75 -16.22 -8.76
CA ILE A 125 -2.73 -16.93 -9.57
C ILE A 125 -4.11 -16.25 -9.50
N ALA A 126 -4.83 -16.26 -10.62
CA ALA A 126 -6.24 -15.88 -10.70
C ALA A 126 -7.12 -17.13 -10.87
N GLY A 127 -8.27 -17.16 -10.21
CA GLY A 127 -9.21 -18.28 -10.28
C GLY A 127 -8.76 -19.53 -9.51
N SER A 128 -9.37 -20.66 -9.86
CA SER A 128 -9.10 -21.96 -9.24
C SER A 128 -9.40 -23.11 -10.19
N GLY A 129 -8.92 -24.31 -9.85
CA GLY A 129 -9.15 -25.52 -10.63
C GLY A 129 -8.66 -25.39 -12.08
N THR A 130 -9.47 -25.82 -13.03
CA THR A 130 -9.16 -25.78 -14.47
C THR A 130 -9.16 -24.37 -15.06
N ALA A 131 -9.74 -23.39 -14.36
CA ALA A 131 -9.77 -21.99 -14.78
C ALA A 131 -8.57 -21.18 -14.26
N THR A 132 -7.64 -21.81 -13.54
CA THR A 132 -6.48 -21.13 -12.94
C THR A 132 -5.60 -20.47 -14.01
N ARG A 133 -5.29 -19.20 -13.81
CA ARG A 133 -4.32 -18.45 -14.61
C ARG A 133 -3.11 -18.10 -13.75
N VAL A 134 -1.93 -18.57 -14.13
CA VAL A 134 -0.68 -18.21 -13.46
C VAL A 134 -0.16 -16.91 -14.06
N VAL A 135 -0.04 -15.88 -13.23
CA VAL A 135 0.39 -14.53 -13.62
C VAL A 135 1.79 -14.22 -13.08
N ALA A 136 2.07 -14.66 -11.86
CA ALA A 136 3.37 -14.50 -11.21
C ALA A 136 3.79 -15.79 -10.52
N TYR A 137 5.09 -16.07 -10.56
CA TYR A 137 5.69 -17.21 -9.87
C TYR A 137 6.82 -16.75 -8.96
N GLU A 138 7.92 -16.24 -9.55
CA GLU A 138 9.06 -15.71 -8.79
C GLU A 138 8.69 -14.45 -7.99
N HIS A 139 7.84 -13.60 -8.57
CA HIS A 139 7.43 -12.32 -7.96
C HIS A 139 6.10 -12.41 -7.19
N ALA A 140 5.58 -13.62 -6.94
CA ALA A 140 4.44 -13.78 -6.04
C ALA A 140 4.87 -13.40 -4.61
N LEU A 141 3.98 -12.78 -3.82
CA LEU A 141 4.36 -12.27 -2.50
C LEU A 141 4.77 -13.39 -1.53
N ASN A 142 4.20 -14.60 -1.65
CA ASN A 142 4.64 -15.72 -0.82
C ASN A 142 6.13 -16.04 -1.01
N ALA A 143 6.64 -15.97 -2.24
CA ALA A 143 8.04 -16.17 -2.58
C ALA A 143 8.88 -14.96 -2.18
N ALA A 144 8.38 -13.74 -2.44
CA ALA A 144 9.08 -12.50 -2.11
C ALA A 144 9.32 -12.33 -0.60
N VAL A 145 8.36 -12.69 0.24
CA VAL A 145 8.44 -12.53 1.71
C VAL A 145 9.53 -13.40 2.32
N VAL A 146 9.84 -14.56 1.71
CA VAL A 146 10.87 -15.50 2.19
C VAL A 146 12.13 -15.48 1.34
N ALA A 147 12.28 -14.51 0.44
CA ALA A 147 13.35 -14.48 -0.56
C ALA A 147 14.75 -14.27 0.05
N ASP A 148 14.86 -13.92 1.33
CA ASP A 148 16.15 -13.85 2.03
C ASP A 148 16.69 -15.25 2.36
N ARG A 149 15.82 -16.25 2.50
CA ARG A 149 16.19 -17.64 2.83
C ARG A 149 15.87 -18.62 1.73
N LEU A 150 14.65 -18.58 1.21
CA LEU A 150 14.13 -19.55 0.27
C LEU A 150 14.13 -19.01 -1.15
N ARG A 151 14.21 -19.93 -2.11
CA ARG A 151 13.96 -19.67 -3.52
C ARG A 151 12.75 -20.49 -3.98
N PRO A 152 11.95 -19.99 -4.93
CA PRO A 152 10.93 -20.80 -5.57
C PRO A 152 11.53 -22.09 -6.13
N PRO A 153 10.78 -23.22 -6.11
CA PRO A 153 11.18 -24.43 -6.83
C PRO A 153 11.57 -24.10 -8.28
N SER A 154 12.49 -24.88 -8.85
CA SER A 154 13.17 -24.64 -10.15
C SER A 154 14.22 -23.52 -10.20
N TYR A 155 14.36 -22.71 -9.15
CA TYR A 155 15.46 -21.76 -9.00
C TYR A 155 16.56 -22.30 -8.09
N VAL A 156 17.82 -22.05 -8.45
CA VAL A 156 18.96 -22.45 -7.62
C VAL A 156 18.92 -21.69 -6.30
N TYR A 157 18.92 -22.43 -5.19
CA TYR A 157 18.85 -21.89 -3.83
C TYR A 157 20.03 -20.96 -3.50
N GLY A 158 21.19 -21.22 -4.11
CA GLY A 158 22.43 -20.49 -3.91
C GLY A 158 23.63 -21.42 -4.16
N ALA A 159 24.76 -21.12 -3.53
CA ALA A 159 25.88 -22.04 -3.50
C ALA A 159 25.46 -23.39 -2.88
N TYR A 160 26.09 -24.47 -3.34
CA TYR A 160 25.88 -25.80 -2.77
C TYR A 160 26.10 -25.78 -1.25
N GLY A 161 25.19 -26.41 -0.50
CA GLY A 161 25.24 -26.49 0.96
C GLY A 161 24.66 -25.27 1.71
N SER A 162 24.19 -24.25 1.01
CA SER A 162 23.61 -23.04 1.64
C SER A 162 22.38 -23.32 2.52
N TRP A 163 21.65 -24.41 2.27
CA TRP A 163 20.53 -24.88 3.08
C TRP A 163 20.92 -25.40 4.47
N SER A 164 22.20 -25.69 4.72
CA SER A 164 22.68 -26.20 6.02
C SER A 164 22.76 -25.13 7.11
N SER A 165 22.69 -23.85 6.73
CA SER A 165 22.78 -22.72 7.66
C SER A 165 21.45 -22.51 8.40
N ASN A 166 21.51 -22.18 9.69
CA ASN A 166 20.31 -21.94 10.48
C ASN A 166 19.56 -20.67 10.01
N PRO A 167 18.29 -20.78 9.57
CA PRO A 167 17.52 -19.65 9.06
C PRO A 167 17.12 -18.62 10.13
N THR A 168 17.27 -18.92 11.42
CA THR A 168 16.94 -17.99 12.51
C THR A 168 18.14 -17.20 13.04
N THR A 169 19.34 -17.41 12.47
CA THR A 169 20.48 -16.57 12.81
C THR A 169 20.31 -15.21 12.13
N PHE A 170 19.82 -14.23 12.90
CA PHE A 170 19.70 -12.84 12.45
C PHE A 170 20.98 -12.10 12.80
N LYS A 171 21.64 -11.48 11.82
CA LYS A 171 22.60 -10.40 12.11
C LYS A 171 21.80 -9.14 12.40
N LEU A 172 21.34 -9.00 13.65
CA LEU A 172 20.71 -7.77 14.11
C LEU A 172 21.77 -6.66 14.15
N GLN A 173 21.93 -5.93 13.05
CA GLN A 173 22.62 -4.65 13.10
C GLN A 173 21.61 -3.61 13.57
N LEU A 174 21.80 -3.12 14.79
CA LEU A 174 21.09 -1.93 15.27
C LEU A 174 21.37 -0.80 14.28
N ILE A 175 20.32 -0.28 13.65
CA ILE A 175 20.41 0.93 12.84
C ILE A 175 20.68 2.07 13.83
N THR A 176 21.95 2.40 14.05
CA THR A 176 22.33 3.63 14.75
C THR A 176 21.92 4.80 13.86
N VAL A 177 20.79 5.42 14.19
CA VAL A 177 20.37 6.70 13.63
C VAL A 177 21.44 7.71 14.01
N GLN A 178 22.21 8.16 13.01
CA GLN A 178 23.21 9.20 13.20
C GLN A 178 22.50 10.52 13.57
N PRO A 179 22.86 11.18 14.68
CA PRO A 179 22.33 12.50 14.99
C PRO A 179 22.82 13.49 13.94
N LYS A 180 21.89 14.17 13.29
CA LYS A 180 22.20 15.21 12.31
C LYS A 180 22.87 16.39 13.03
N ALA A 181 24.10 16.71 12.63
CA ALA A 181 24.85 17.88 13.07
C ALA A 181 24.26 19.19 12.54
#